data_AF-A0A7S2JH89-F1
#
_entry.id   AF-A0A7S2JH89-F1
#
_cell.length_a   1.000
_cell.length_b   1.000
_cell.length_c   1.000
_cell.angle_alpha   90.00
_cell.angle_beta   90.00
_cell.angle_gamma   90.00
#
_symmetry.space_group_name_H-M   'P 1'
#
loop_
_entity.id
_entity.type
_entity.pdbx_description
1 polymer ?
#
loop_
_entity_poly.entity_id
_entity_poly.type
_entity_poly.pdbx_seq_one_letter_code
_entity_poly.pdbx_strand_id
1 'polypeptide(L)'
;AMERDAADLDQDGRLDFTEFSRMIRDREDGDMTDEQIKKRFDELDKDGSGRIDMAEYLHFALRDALARSSERVVDLFRKWDDDSSGTVDKKEFIRAIRSLGFADMSEDEVGSVFDSLDDDRSGKLEYK
;
A
#
# COMPACT_ATOMS: atom_id res chain seq x y z
N ALA A 1 1.51 -9.16 1.63
CA ALA A 1 2.66 -9.12 2.55
C ALA A 1 3.82 -9.98 2.07
N MET A 2 3.63 -11.27 1.78
CA MET A 2 4.71 -12.17 1.33
C MET A 2 5.59 -11.66 0.17
N GLU A 3 5.07 -10.85 -0.75
CA GLU A 3 5.83 -10.33 -1.90
C GLU A 3 6.80 -9.21 -1.52
N ARG A 4 6.48 -8.38 -0.53
CA ARG A 4 7.36 -7.28 -0.08
C ARG A 4 8.53 -7.82 0.72
N ASP A 5 8.25 -8.67 1.72
CA ASP A 5 9.28 -9.30 2.55
C ASP A 5 10.21 -10.21 1.75
N ALA A 6 9.74 -10.79 0.64
CA ALA A 6 10.60 -11.54 -0.27
C ALA A 6 11.43 -10.65 -1.20
N ALA A 7 10.98 -9.41 -1.43
CA ALA A 7 11.65 -8.44 -2.29
C ALA A 7 12.65 -7.56 -1.52
N ASP A 8 12.39 -7.28 -0.25
CA ASP A 8 13.26 -6.57 0.70
C ASP A 8 14.42 -7.49 1.12
N LEU A 9 15.52 -7.46 0.35
CA LEU A 9 16.64 -8.38 0.47
C LEU A 9 17.60 -7.94 1.57
N ASP A 10 17.72 -6.65 1.81
CA ASP A 10 18.56 -6.10 2.87
C ASP A 10 17.82 -5.95 4.22
N GLN A 11 16.50 -6.20 4.22
CA GLN A 11 15.62 -6.16 5.37
C GLN A 11 15.63 -4.79 6.05
N ASP A 12 15.82 -3.72 5.28
CA ASP A 12 15.77 -2.33 5.77
C ASP A 12 14.32 -1.82 5.96
N GLY A 13 13.33 -2.62 5.55
CA GLY A 13 11.90 -2.33 5.66
C GLY A 13 11.40 -1.37 4.58
N ARG A 14 12.25 -1.00 3.62
CA ARG A 14 11.98 -0.19 2.44
C ARG A 14 12.29 -1.02 1.19
N LEU A 15 11.88 -0.53 0.04
CA LEU A 15 12.23 -1.14 -1.24
C LEU A 15 13.03 -0.15 -2.07
N ASP A 16 14.26 -0.50 -2.39
CA ASP A 16 15.01 0.24 -3.39
C ASP A 16 14.54 -0.07 -4.81
N PHE A 17 15.04 0.69 -5.79
CA PHE A 17 14.65 0.51 -7.19
C PHE A 17 14.93 -0.90 -7.71
N THR A 18 16.03 -1.52 -7.27
CA THR A 18 16.43 -2.89 -7.66
C THR A 18 15.42 -3.90 -7.11
N GLU A 19 15.10 -3.79 -5.82
CA GLU A 19 14.16 -4.66 -5.13
C GLU A 19 12.75 -4.53 -5.68
N PHE A 20 12.28 -3.30 -5.86
CA PHE A 20 11.00 -3.00 -6.49
C PHE A 20 10.93 -3.52 -7.94
N SER A 21 11.99 -3.34 -8.72
CA SER A 21 12.03 -3.80 -10.12
C SER A 21 11.91 -5.32 -10.23
N ARG A 22 12.56 -6.04 -9.33
CA ARG A 22 12.50 -7.49 -9.26
C ARG A 22 11.09 -7.94 -8.89
N MET A 23 10.52 -7.37 -7.83
CA MET A 23 9.15 -7.67 -7.39
C MET A 23 8.12 -7.48 -8.51
N ILE A 24 8.19 -6.36 -9.24
CA ILE A 24 7.26 -6.08 -10.34
C ILE A 24 7.44 -7.07 -11.50
N ARG A 25 8.68 -7.41 -11.85
CA ARG A 25 8.98 -8.38 -12.92
C ARG A 25 8.54 -9.80 -12.56
N ASP A 26 8.76 -10.23 -11.33
CA ASP A 26 8.29 -11.53 -10.83
C ASP A 26 6.75 -11.64 -10.86
N ARG A 27 6.05 -10.51 -10.72
CA ARG A 27 4.58 -10.46 -10.70
C ARG A 27 3.93 -10.36 -12.09
N GLU A 28 4.51 -9.58 -12.99
CA GLU A 28 3.97 -9.30 -14.33
C GLU A 28 4.65 -10.15 -15.43
N ASP A 29 5.20 -11.33 -15.08
CA ASP A 29 5.90 -12.26 -15.99
C ASP A 29 7.01 -11.60 -16.84
N GLY A 30 7.65 -10.56 -16.32
CA GLY A 30 8.76 -9.86 -16.97
C GLY A 30 8.39 -8.94 -18.15
N ASP A 31 7.10 -8.63 -18.37
CA ASP A 31 6.67 -7.82 -19.52
C ASP A 31 6.99 -6.30 -19.37
N MET A 32 7.33 -5.84 -18.16
CA MET A 32 7.62 -4.44 -17.88
C MET A 32 9.09 -4.05 -18.08
N THR A 33 9.33 -2.96 -18.82
CA THR A 33 10.69 -2.42 -19.02
C THR A 33 11.18 -1.60 -17.83
N ASP A 34 12.51 -1.45 -17.70
CA ASP A 34 13.11 -0.62 -16.63
C ASP A 34 12.60 0.82 -16.64
N GLU A 35 12.31 1.40 -17.80
CA GLU A 35 11.74 2.74 -17.89
C GLU A 35 10.31 2.81 -17.32
N GLN A 36 9.49 1.77 -17.56
CA GLN A 36 8.13 1.70 -17.01
C GLN A 36 8.15 1.47 -15.50
N ILE A 37 9.04 0.59 -15.02
CA ILE A 37 9.24 0.33 -13.61
C ILE A 37 9.74 1.59 -12.91
N LYS A 38 10.73 2.27 -13.49
CA LYS A 38 11.27 3.53 -12.95
C LYS A 38 10.23 4.62 -12.87
N LYS A 39 9.41 4.77 -13.90
CA LYS A 39 8.29 5.71 -13.85
C LYS A 39 7.30 5.39 -12.72
N ARG A 40 6.97 4.11 -12.50
CA ARG A 40 6.12 3.72 -11.37
C ARG A 40 6.82 3.96 -10.03
N PHE A 41 8.12 3.70 -9.94
CA PHE A 41 8.93 3.97 -8.77
C PHE A 41 8.92 5.46 -8.42
N ASP A 42 9.23 6.34 -9.37
CA ASP A 42 9.20 7.80 -9.21
C ASP A 42 7.79 8.33 -8.89
N GLU A 43 6.72 7.65 -9.34
CA GLU A 43 5.34 8.00 -8.97
C GLU A 43 4.98 7.62 -7.54
N LEU A 44 5.68 6.64 -6.96
CA LEU A 44 5.46 6.10 -5.62
C LEU A 44 6.33 6.73 -4.57
N ASP A 45 7.60 6.98 -4.90
CA ASP A 45 8.59 7.72 -4.09
C ASP A 45 8.21 9.21 -4.05
N LYS A 46 7.18 9.51 -3.24
CA LYS A 46 6.60 10.83 -3.08
C LYS A 46 7.54 11.76 -2.33
N ASP A 47 8.27 11.21 -1.37
CA ASP A 47 9.23 11.97 -0.58
C ASP A 47 10.58 12.18 -1.31
N GLY A 48 10.80 11.46 -2.41
CA GLY A 48 12.01 11.55 -3.23
C GLY A 48 13.24 10.99 -2.53
N SER A 49 13.05 10.09 -1.57
CA SER A 49 14.12 9.45 -0.81
C SER A 49 14.91 8.44 -1.65
N GLY A 50 14.42 8.07 -2.83
CA GLY A 50 15.00 7.03 -3.66
C GLY A 50 14.76 5.63 -3.09
N ARG A 51 13.76 5.50 -2.21
CA ARG A 51 13.32 4.29 -1.53
C ARG A 51 11.81 4.35 -1.38
N ILE A 52 11.13 3.25 -1.66
CA ILE A 52 9.70 3.13 -1.39
C ILE A 52 9.53 2.67 0.05
N ASP A 53 8.96 3.53 0.88
CA ASP A 53 8.61 3.16 2.26
C ASP A 53 7.33 2.33 2.34
N MET A 54 6.97 1.88 3.54
CA MET A 54 5.77 1.06 3.74
C MET A 54 4.47 1.79 3.39
N ALA A 55 4.38 3.09 3.67
CA ALA A 55 3.19 3.87 3.34
C ALA A 55 3.03 3.98 1.83
N GLU A 56 4.12 4.30 1.12
CA GLU A 56 4.16 4.37 -0.34
C GLU A 56 3.87 3.01 -0.99
N TYR A 57 4.43 1.92 -0.43
CA TYR A 57 4.16 0.57 -0.87
C TYR A 57 2.70 0.16 -0.66
N LEU A 58 2.11 0.44 0.50
CA LEU A 58 0.71 0.13 0.76
C LEU A 58 -0.20 0.94 -0.17
N HIS A 59 0.13 2.21 -0.41
CA HIS A 59 -0.58 3.07 -1.34
C HIS A 59 -0.55 2.49 -2.77
N PHE A 60 0.63 2.00 -3.20
CA PHE A 60 0.77 1.27 -4.46
C PHE A 60 -0.10 0.03 -4.48
N ALA A 61 0.05 -0.84 -3.49
CA ALA A 61 -0.58 -2.15 -3.46
C ALA A 61 -2.11 -2.03 -3.39
N LEU A 62 -2.62 -1.03 -2.67
CA LEU A 62 -4.03 -0.65 -2.66
C LEU A 62 -4.48 -0.15 -4.02
N ARG A 63 -3.78 0.82 -4.62
CA ARG A 63 -4.11 1.35 -5.95
C ARG A 63 -4.10 0.28 -7.02
N ASP A 64 -3.16 -0.65 -6.93
CA ASP A 64 -2.96 -1.74 -7.88
C ASP A 64 -4.01 -2.85 -7.68
N ALA A 65 -4.37 -3.17 -6.42
CA ALA A 65 -5.53 -4.01 -6.12
C ALA A 65 -6.84 -3.39 -6.63
N LEU A 66 -7.00 -2.07 -6.49
CA LEU A 66 -8.11 -1.29 -7.02
C LEU A 66 -8.11 -1.18 -8.54
N ALA A 67 -6.94 -1.14 -9.19
CA ALA A 67 -6.86 -1.09 -10.65
C ALA A 67 -7.21 -2.45 -11.28
N ARG A 68 -6.91 -3.55 -10.58
CA ARG A 68 -7.33 -4.91 -10.97
C ARG A 68 -8.78 -5.21 -10.61
N SER A 69 -9.31 -4.59 -9.55
CA SER A 69 -10.71 -4.68 -9.17
C SER A 69 -11.54 -3.70 -10.01
N SER A 70 -12.77 -4.05 -10.35
CA SER A 70 -13.72 -3.08 -10.94
C SER A 70 -14.37 -2.18 -9.86
N GLU A 71 -14.00 -2.38 -8.59
CA GLU A 71 -14.56 -1.67 -7.45
C GLU A 71 -13.89 -0.31 -7.23
N ARG A 72 -14.69 0.72 -6.93
CA ARG A 72 -14.16 2.04 -6.61
C ARG A 72 -13.53 2.00 -5.23
N VAL A 73 -12.55 2.88 -5.00
CA VAL A 73 -11.94 3.13 -3.67
C VAL A 73 -13.03 3.26 -2.61
N VAL A 74 -14.06 4.06 -2.89
CA VAL A 74 -15.21 4.30 -2.00
C VAL A 74 -15.95 3.02 -1.62
N ASP A 75 -16.03 2.03 -2.52
CA ASP A 75 -16.72 0.77 -2.28
C ASP A 75 -15.86 -0.18 -1.42
N LEU A 76 -14.52 -0.08 -1.52
CA LEU A 76 -13.59 -0.76 -0.62
C LEU A 76 -13.63 -0.17 0.79
N PHE A 77 -13.57 1.17 0.93
CA PHE A 77 -13.70 1.81 2.24
C PHE A 77 -15.05 1.50 2.90
N ARG A 78 -16.15 1.44 2.12
CA ARG A 78 -17.45 0.96 2.62
C ARG A 78 -17.43 -0.49 3.11
N LYS A 79 -16.63 -1.36 2.51
CA LYS A 79 -16.49 -2.75 2.98
C LYS A 79 -15.68 -2.84 4.26
N TRP A 80 -14.81 -1.86 4.50
CA TRP A 80 -13.95 -1.81 5.68
C TRP A 80 -14.62 -1.15 6.87
N ASP A 81 -15.49 -0.17 6.62
CA ASP A 81 -16.39 0.44 7.59
C ASP A 81 -17.46 -0.58 8.06
N ASP A 82 -17.10 -1.35 9.08
CA ASP A 82 -17.89 -2.46 9.63
C ASP A 82 -19.08 -1.91 10.42
N ASP A 83 -18.91 -0.74 11.06
CA ASP A 83 -19.97 -0.08 11.81
C ASP A 83 -20.86 0.85 10.96
N SER A 84 -20.53 1.02 9.67
CA SER A 84 -21.22 1.90 8.73
C SER A 84 -21.30 3.34 9.21
N SER A 85 -20.29 3.82 9.95
CA SER A 85 -20.22 5.20 10.45
C SER A 85 -19.99 6.24 9.35
N GLY A 86 -19.64 5.81 8.14
CA GLY A 86 -19.22 6.67 7.03
C GLY A 86 -17.75 7.09 7.13
N THR A 87 -17.00 6.49 8.05
CA THR A 87 -15.57 6.71 8.28
C THR A 87 -14.90 5.39 8.57
N VAL A 88 -13.64 5.22 8.16
CA VAL A 88 -12.86 4.04 8.55
C VAL A 88 -11.92 4.44 9.70
N ASP A 89 -12.12 3.83 10.87
CA ASP A 89 -11.21 4.03 12.00
C ASP A 89 -9.94 3.15 11.90
N LYS A 90 -8.94 3.43 12.75
CA LYS A 90 -7.66 2.72 12.73
C LYS A 90 -7.80 1.19 12.91
N LYS A 91 -8.75 0.72 13.72
CA LYS A 91 -8.98 -0.71 13.93
C LYS A 91 -9.62 -1.35 12.70
N GLU A 92 -10.58 -0.68 12.09
CA GLU A 92 -11.21 -1.12 10.85
C GLU A 92 -10.21 -1.18 9.71
N PHE A 93 -9.35 -0.15 9.60
CA PHE A 93 -8.25 -0.12 8.65
C PHE A 93 -7.27 -1.27 8.87
N ILE A 94 -6.85 -1.55 10.11
CA ILE A 94 -5.98 -2.71 10.41
C ILE A 94 -6.64 -4.03 9.97
N ARG A 95 -7.91 -4.24 10.30
CA ARG A 95 -8.62 -5.46 9.87
C ARG A 95 -8.72 -5.58 8.36
N ALA A 96 -8.97 -4.47 7.68
CA ALA A 96 -9.05 -4.41 6.24
C ALA A 96 -7.72 -4.78 5.58
N ILE A 97 -6.62 -4.18 6.02
CA ILE A 97 -5.27 -4.47 5.53
C ILE A 97 -4.91 -5.94 5.77
N ARG A 98 -5.24 -6.49 6.95
CA ARG A 98 -5.08 -7.94 7.21
C ARG A 98 -5.91 -8.79 6.24
N SER A 99 -7.15 -8.38 5.96
CA SER A 99 -8.06 -9.11 5.05
C SER A 99 -7.64 -9.05 3.58
N LEU A 100 -6.88 -8.02 3.19
CA LEU A 100 -6.29 -7.87 1.85
C LEU A 100 -5.02 -8.70 1.64
N GLY A 101 -4.60 -9.52 2.62
CA GLY A 101 -3.40 -10.34 2.52
C GLY A 101 -2.13 -9.65 3.01
N PHE A 102 -2.28 -8.59 3.81
CA PHE A 102 -1.17 -7.93 4.52
C PHE A 102 -1.19 -8.25 6.01
N ALA A 103 -1.53 -9.49 6.36
CA ALA A 103 -1.68 -9.93 7.74
C ALA A 103 -0.38 -9.88 8.56
N ASP A 104 0.77 -10.00 7.88
CA ASP A 104 2.09 -10.00 8.50
C ASP A 104 2.60 -8.60 8.87
N MET A 105 1.90 -7.53 8.48
CA MET A 105 2.29 -6.16 8.84
C MET A 105 2.04 -5.88 10.31
N SER A 106 2.98 -5.17 10.95
CA SER A 106 2.82 -4.72 12.32
C SER A 106 1.76 -3.61 12.44
N GLU A 107 1.13 -3.51 13.61
CA GLU A 107 0.13 -2.46 13.86
C GLU A 107 0.73 -1.04 13.80
N ASP A 108 2.02 -0.91 14.13
CA ASP A 108 2.77 0.35 13.99
C ASP A 108 2.99 0.74 12.53
N GLU A 109 3.31 -0.22 11.66
CA GLU A 109 3.45 0.02 10.22
C GLU A 109 2.12 0.41 9.59
N VAL A 110 1.06 -0.37 9.85
CA VAL A 110 -0.29 -0.06 9.38
C VAL A 110 -0.77 1.27 9.94
N GLY A 111 -0.43 1.56 11.20
CA GLY A 111 -0.73 2.81 11.86
C GLY A 111 -0.03 4.01 11.22
N SER A 112 1.22 3.87 10.81
CA SER A 112 1.95 4.92 10.10
C SER A 112 1.30 5.22 8.74
N VAL A 113 0.80 4.20 8.04
CA VAL A 113 0.06 4.43 6.79
C VAL A 113 -1.28 5.10 7.06
N PHE A 114 -2.00 4.67 8.09
CA PHE A 114 -3.24 5.32 8.51
C PHE A 114 -3.00 6.81 8.78
N ASP A 115 -1.96 7.13 9.55
CA ASP A 115 -1.62 8.50 9.90
C ASP A 115 -1.17 9.32 8.67
N SER A 116 -0.65 8.68 7.60
CA SER A 116 -0.35 9.34 6.32
C SER A 116 -1.59 9.65 5.48
N LEU A 117 -2.68 8.89 5.67
CA LEU A 117 -3.96 9.07 4.99
C LEU A 117 -4.89 10.00 5.78
N ASP A 118 -4.73 10.04 7.11
CA ASP A 118 -5.45 10.89 8.05
C ASP A 118 -4.82 12.30 8.11
N ASP A 119 -4.80 12.99 6.97
CA ASP A 119 -4.20 14.33 6.82
C ASP A 119 -4.75 15.35 7.84
N ASP A 120 -6.03 15.22 8.20
CA ASP A 120 -6.69 16.09 9.17
C ASP A 120 -6.49 15.66 10.63
N ARG A 121 -5.82 14.53 10.85
CA ARG A 121 -5.57 13.90 12.16
C ARG A 121 -6.84 13.69 12.97
N SER A 122 -7.95 13.41 12.30
CA SER A 122 -9.23 13.14 12.95
C SER A 122 -9.24 11.78 13.64
N GLY A 123 -8.28 10.91 13.31
CA GLY A 123 -8.25 9.51 13.71
C GLY A 123 -9.21 8.66 12.87
N LYS A 124 -9.70 9.17 11.74
CA LYS A 124 -10.76 8.59 10.91
C LYS A 124 -10.53 8.93 9.43
N LEU A 125 -10.61 7.94 8.56
CA LEU A 125 -10.57 8.16 7.11
C LEU A 125 -11.98 8.38 6.57
N GLU A 126 -12.32 9.62 6.21
CA GLU A 126 -13.57 9.96 5.54
C GLU A 126 -13.53 9.60 4.05
N TYR A 127 -14.53 8.85 3.57
CA TYR A 127 -14.68 8.46 2.17
C TYR A 127 -15.99 9.03 1.58
N LYS A 128 -16.15 10.36 1.57
CA LYS A 128 -17.33 11.01 0.97
C LYS A 128 -17.15 11.35 -0.51
#